data_AF-A0A968J4X6-F1
#
_entry.id   AF-A0A968J4X6-F1
#
_cell.length_a   1.000
_cell.length_b   1.000
_cell.length_c   1.000
_cell.angle_alpha   90.00
_cell.angle_beta   90.00
_cell.angle_gamma   90.00
#
_symmetry.space_group_name_H-M   'P 1'
#
loop_
_entity.id
_entity.type
_entity.pdbx_description
1 polymer ?
#
loop_
_entity_poly.entity_id
_entity_poly.type
_entity_poly.pdbx_seq_one_letter_code
_entity_poly.pdbx_strand_id
1 'polypeptide(L)'
;MPLGADELVVGRDAETCQIHLPHNTVSRQHLKVARKDSTSWWVTDTSTNGTTLETEYGDRLCLSKLPNCRVWIRAGDRLQVPRQPKPLFTLTIVDPNRTQDSAKPQANQSEMGWTVDVARQRLCHCFRGIQWPSPTILRPLPHTLLMFMAQKNLATGPETLILREDLIQAVWGDGGSETELNKLIKEIRDATTSSLIETRKGIGYILKVPVCRQENP
;
A
#
# COMPACT_ATOMS: atom_id res chain seq x y z
N MET A 1 -1.96 -24.32 -8.08
CA MET A 1 -3.18 -24.41 -8.91
C MET A 1 -2.79 -24.07 -10.34
N PRO A 2 -3.18 -24.86 -11.36
CA PRO A 2 -2.90 -24.50 -12.75
C PRO A 2 -3.74 -23.29 -13.17
N LEU A 3 -3.08 -22.20 -13.56
CA LEU A 3 -3.69 -20.98 -14.09
C LEU A 3 -3.89 -21.11 -15.60
N GLY A 4 -4.67 -22.10 -16.04
CA GLY A 4 -4.86 -22.42 -17.46
C GLY A 4 -5.86 -21.51 -18.20
N ALA A 5 -6.65 -20.73 -17.47
CA ALA A 5 -7.64 -19.79 -18.01
C ALA A 5 -7.23 -18.34 -17.74
N ASP A 6 -7.61 -17.42 -18.62
CA ASP A 6 -7.29 -15.98 -18.48
C ASP A 6 -7.95 -15.34 -17.25
N GLU A 7 -9.03 -15.92 -16.75
CA GLU A 7 -9.67 -15.56 -15.49
C GLU A 7 -10.02 -16.82 -14.69
N LEU A 8 -9.83 -16.73 -13.38
CA LEU A 8 -10.23 -17.73 -12.42
C LEU A 8 -11.02 -17.08 -11.29
N VAL A 9 -12.23 -17.59 -11.05
CA VAL A 9 -13.14 -17.16 -10.01
C VAL A 9 -13.11 -18.16 -8.87
N VAL A 10 -12.92 -17.64 -7.66
CA VAL A 10 -12.92 -18.41 -6.41
C VAL A 10 -14.13 -18.00 -5.60
N GLY A 11 -14.90 -18.96 -5.10
CA GLY A 11 -16.06 -18.65 -4.28
C GLY A 11 -16.83 -19.87 -3.82
N ARG A 12 -17.96 -19.60 -3.14
CA ARG A 12 -18.84 -20.63 -2.59
C ARG A 12 -19.76 -21.28 -3.63
N ASP A 13 -19.95 -20.64 -4.78
CA ASP A 13 -20.86 -21.14 -5.80
C ASP A 13 -20.15 -22.13 -6.74
N ALA A 14 -20.51 -23.41 -6.65
CA ALA A 14 -19.92 -24.48 -7.44
C ALA A 14 -20.21 -24.38 -8.95
N GLU A 15 -21.30 -23.69 -9.33
CA GLU A 15 -21.69 -23.56 -10.74
C GLU A 15 -20.89 -22.47 -11.45
N THR A 16 -20.54 -21.40 -10.75
CA THR A 16 -19.89 -20.22 -11.34
C THR A 16 -18.40 -20.10 -11.01
N CYS A 17 -17.89 -20.80 -10.00
CA CYS A 17 -16.50 -20.71 -9.58
C CYS A 17 -15.66 -21.90 -10.03
N GLN A 18 -14.48 -21.63 -10.57
CA GLN A 18 -13.51 -22.68 -10.93
C GLN A 18 -12.82 -23.25 -9.68
N ILE A 19 -12.66 -22.45 -8.62
CA ILE A 19 -12.34 -22.98 -7.28
C ILE A 19 -13.56 -22.82 -6.39
N HIS A 20 -14.14 -23.95 -6.02
CA HIS A 20 -15.25 -24.02 -5.10
C HIS A 20 -14.75 -24.17 -3.64
N LEU A 21 -15.14 -23.20 -2.79
CA LEU A 21 -14.88 -23.19 -1.35
C LEU A 21 -16.22 -23.30 -0.59
N PRO A 22 -16.67 -24.52 -0.22
CA PRO A 22 -18.01 -24.77 0.30
C PRO A 22 -18.17 -24.36 1.77
N HIS A 23 -18.18 -23.05 2.04
CA HIS A 23 -18.36 -22.53 3.39
C HIS A 23 -19.20 -21.25 3.39
N ASN A 24 -20.19 -21.13 4.28
CA ASN A 24 -21.18 -20.05 4.29
C ASN A 24 -20.59 -18.63 4.45
N THR A 25 -19.43 -18.49 5.07
CA THR A 25 -18.70 -17.22 5.19
C THR A 25 -17.94 -16.82 3.91
N VAL A 26 -17.89 -17.69 2.90
CA VAL A 26 -17.36 -17.37 1.58
C VAL A 26 -18.51 -16.85 0.70
N SER A 27 -18.35 -15.65 0.14
CA SER A 27 -19.26 -15.10 -0.88
C SER A 27 -19.38 -16.03 -2.11
N ARG A 28 -20.51 -15.97 -2.82
CA ARG A 28 -20.77 -16.77 -4.03
C ARG A 28 -19.62 -16.66 -5.03
N GLN A 29 -19.19 -15.43 -5.33
CA GLN A 29 -17.92 -15.11 -5.96
C GLN A 29 -17.10 -14.26 -4.98
N HIS A 30 -16.03 -14.83 -4.44
CA HIS A 30 -15.26 -14.22 -3.35
C HIS A 30 -14.11 -13.37 -3.87
N LEU A 31 -13.33 -13.92 -4.79
CA LEU A 31 -12.24 -13.20 -5.43
C LEU A 31 -12.07 -13.69 -6.85
N LYS A 32 -11.40 -12.88 -7.65
CA LYS A 32 -11.02 -13.18 -9.02
C LYS A 32 -9.51 -13.07 -9.18
N VAL A 33 -8.90 -14.03 -9.83
CA VAL A 33 -7.51 -14.01 -10.28
C VAL A 33 -7.53 -13.94 -11.80
N ALA A 34 -6.98 -12.88 -12.37
CA ALA A 34 -7.01 -12.65 -13.81
C ALA A 34 -5.60 -12.39 -14.34
N ARG A 35 -5.33 -12.88 -15.55
CA ARG A 35 -4.09 -12.63 -16.26
C ARG A 35 -4.10 -11.22 -16.81
N LYS A 36 -3.04 -10.45 -16.54
CA LYS A 36 -2.84 -9.13 -17.16
C LYS A 36 -2.19 -9.28 -18.54
N ASP A 37 -1.12 -10.05 -18.60
CA ASP A 37 -0.28 -10.27 -19.77
C ASP A 37 0.36 -11.66 -19.69
N SER A 38 1.28 -11.98 -20.61
CA SER A 38 1.91 -13.30 -20.66
C SER A 38 2.65 -13.69 -19.37
N THR A 39 2.97 -12.75 -18.48
CA THR A 39 3.79 -13.01 -17.29
C THR A 39 3.19 -12.56 -15.97
N SER A 40 2.06 -11.85 -15.98
CA SER A 40 1.59 -11.15 -14.78
C SER A 40 0.15 -11.49 -14.45
N TRP A 41 -0.12 -11.65 -13.16
CA TRP A 41 -1.44 -11.97 -12.62
C TRP A 41 -1.89 -10.93 -11.60
N TRP A 42 -3.19 -10.66 -11.60
CA TRP A 42 -3.84 -9.78 -10.65
C TRP A 42 -4.90 -10.51 -9.86
N VAL A 43 -5.07 -10.13 -8.60
CA VAL A 43 -6.21 -10.50 -7.77
C VAL A 43 -7.12 -9.31 -7.55
N THR A 44 -8.43 -9.54 -7.57
CA THR A 44 -9.46 -8.58 -7.18
C THR A 44 -10.37 -9.24 -6.15
N ASP A 45 -10.61 -8.57 -5.03
CA ASP A 45 -11.55 -9.03 -4.00
C ASP A 45 -12.97 -8.52 -4.32
N THR A 46 -13.92 -9.45 -4.40
CA THR A 46 -15.33 -9.17 -4.67
C THR A 46 -16.23 -9.62 -3.52
N SER A 47 -15.62 -10.00 -2.39
CA SER A 47 -16.31 -10.63 -1.28
C SER A 47 -16.89 -9.65 -0.28
N THR A 48 -17.84 -10.16 0.51
CA THR A 48 -18.42 -9.44 1.66
C THR A 48 -17.51 -9.52 2.88
N ASN A 49 -16.88 -10.68 3.11
CA ASN A 49 -16.05 -10.93 4.30
C ASN A 49 -14.56 -10.66 4.07
N GLY A 50 -14.19 -10.24 2.87
CA GLY A 50 -12.86 -9.80 2.50
C GLY A 50 -11.83 -10.90 2.29
N THR A 51 -10.81 -10.54 1.53
CA THR A 51 -9.61 -11.35 1.28
C THR A 51 -8.37 -10.67 1.85
N THR A 52 -7.42 -11.45 2.38
CA THR A 52 -6.07 -10.95 2.74
C THR A 52 -5.02 -11.58 1.84
N LEU A 53 -4.20 -10.77 1.20
CA LEU A 53 -2.99 -11.20 0.51
C LEU A 53 -1.83 -11.18 1.52
N GLU A 54 -1.14 -12.29 1.66
CA GLU A 54 0.11 -12.42 2.42
C GLU A 54 1.23 -12.73 1.43
N THR A 55 2.28 -11.92 1.41
CA THR A 55 3.43 -12.16 0.53
C THR A 55 4.29 -13.30 1.04
N GLU A 56 5.16 -13.84 0.19
CA GLU A 56 6.21 -14.78 0.61
C GLU A 56 7.15 -14.19 1.69
N TYR A 57 7.24 -12.86 1.77
CA TYR A 57 8.05 -12.12 2.74
C TYR A 57 7.30 -11.77 4.04
N GLY A 58 6.01 -12.11 4.15
CA GLY A 58 5.21 -11.89 5.36
C GLY A 58 4.44 -10.57 5.42
N ASP A 59 4.49 -9.74 4.38
CA ASP A 59 3.65 -8.54 4.28
C ASP A 59 2.19 -8.95 4.11
N ARG A 60 1.26 -8.25 4.78
CA ARG A 60 -0.18 -8.55 4.72
C ARG A 60 -0.96 -7.35 4.21
N LEU A 61 -1.68 -7.55 3.11
CA LEU A 61 -2.55 -6.56 2.49
C LEU A 61 -4.02 -7.02 2.54
N CYS A 62 -4.89 -6.20 3.12
CA CYS A 62 -6.32 -6.48 3.16
C CYS A 62 -6.99 -5.94 1.89
N LEU A 63 -7.31 -6.85 0.96
CA LEU A 63 -7.85 -6.49 -0.35
C LEU A 63 -9.25 -5.89 -0.28
N SER A 64 -10.06 -6.25 0.72
CA SER A 64 -11.41 -5.67 0.89
C SER A 64 -11.42 -4.20 1.25
N LYS A 65 -10.31 -3.67 1.76
CA LYS A 65 -10.14 -2.23 1.97
C LYS A 65 -9.81 -1.48 0.67
N LEU A 66 -9.59 -2.22 -0.41
CA LEU A 66 -9.23 -1.74 -1.74
C LEU A 66 -10.31 -2.16 -2.77
N PRO A 67 -11.56 -1.70 -2.63
CA PRO A 67 -12.64 -2.12 -3.51
C PRO A 67 -12.29 -1.79 -4.97
N ASN A 68 -12.48 -2.76 -5.86
CA ASN A 68 -12.16 -2.68 -7.28
C ASN A 68 -10.67 -2.50 -7.63
N CYS A 69 -9.76 -2.58 -6.67
CA CYS A 69 -8.33 -2.57 -6.97
C CYS A 69 -7.86 -3.93 -7.45
N ARG A 70 -7.08 -3.92 -8.53
CA ARG A 70 -6.34 -5.08 -9.04
C ARG A 70 -4.97 -5.08 -8.39
N VAL A 71 -4.63 -6.13 -7.64
CA VAL A 71 -3.34 -6.24 -6.94
C VAL A 71 -2.48 -7.31 -7.61
N TRP A 72 -1.21 -7.01 -7.85
CA TRP A 72 -0.27 -7.96 -8.44
C TRP A 72 0.09 -9.06 -7.45
N ILE A 73 -0.06 -10.30 -7.92
CA ILE A 73 0.33 -11.49 -7.18
C ILE A 73 1.50 -12.19 -7.88
N ARG A 74 2.34 -12.83 -7.09
CA ARG A 74 3.51 -13.59 -7.54
C ARG A 74 3.43 -15.02 -7.01
N ALA A 75 4.25 -15.90 -7.58
CA ALA A 75 4.46 -17.22 -7.01
C ALA A 75 4.94 -17.10 -5.56
N GLY A 76 4.40 -17.92 -4.66
CA GLY A 76 4.69 -17.89 -3.23
C GLY A 76 3.73 -17.03 -2.40
N ASP A 77 2.99 -16.10 -3.03
CA ASP A 77 1.95 -15.34 -2.33
C ASP A 77 0.81 -16.26 -1.86
N ARG A 78 0.14 -15.86 -0.77
CA ARG A 78 -0.96 -16.58 -0.15
C ARG A 78 -2.20 -15.70 -0.04
N LEU A 79 -3.33 -16.18 -0.56
CA LEU A 79 -4.64 -15.56 -0.42
C LEU A 79 -5.41 -16.25 0.71
N GLN A 80 -5.72 -15.50 1.75
CA GLN A 80 -6.44 -15.95 2.94
C GLN A 80 -7.92 -15.60 2.83
N VAL A 81 -8.79 -16.61 2.88
CA VAL A 81 -10.24 -16.51 2.60
C VAL A 81 -11.05 -17.25 3.67
N PRO A 82 -12.10 -16.65 4.26
CA PRO A 82 -12.36 -15.20 4.33
C PRO A 82 -11.41 -14.51 5.32
N ARG A 83 -11.45 -13.16 5.40
CA ARG A 83 -10.71 -12.37 6.40
C ARG A 83 -11.25 -12.65 7.81
N GLN A 84 -10.59 -13.55 8.53
CA GLN A 84 -10.81 -13.80 9.95
C GLN A 84 -9.47 -13.87 10.69
N PRO A 85 -9.45 -13.69 12.03
CA PRO A 85 -8.22 -13.87 12.82
C PRO A 85 -7.54 -15.21 12.56
N LYS A 86 -8.32 -16.22 12.14
CA LYS A 86 -7.84 -17.45 11.52
C LYS A 86 -8.54 -17.66 10.17
N PRO A 87 -7.84 -17.64 9.03
CA PRO A 87 -8.48 -17.90 7.74
C PRO A 87 -8.95 -19.34 7.65
N LEU A 88 -10.09 -19.57 7.01
CA LEU A 88 -10.62 -20.92 6.80
C LEU A 88 -9.89 -21.62 5.65
N PHE A 89 -9.54 -20.86 4.62
CA PHE A 89 -8.84 -21.33 3.44
C PHE A 89 -7.61 -20.45 3.20
N THR A 90 -6.52 -21.09 2.80
CA THR A 90 -5.31 -20.41 2.32
C THR A 90 -4.98 -20.96 0.94
N LEU A 91 -5.04 -20.10 -0.07
CA LEU A 91 -4.69 -20.44 -1.45
C LEU A 91 -3.28 -19.94 -1.73
N THR A 92 -2.37 -20.84 -2.08
CA THR A 92 -0.99 -20.47 -2.44
C THR A 92 -0.86 -20.36 -3.94
N ILE A 93 -0.30 -19.24 -4.41
CA ILE A 93 -0.01 -19.01 -5.82
C ILE A 93 1.26 -19.80 -6.17
N VAL A 94 1.11 -20.71 -7.13
CA VAL A 94 2.23 -21.54 -7.61
C VAL A 94 2.31 -21.34 -9.11
N ASP A 95 3.43 -20.78 -9.57
CA ASP A 95 3.78 -20.72 -10.98
C ASP A 95 5.01 -21.62 -11.23
N PRO A 96 4.82 -22.83 -11.79
CA PRO A 96 5.92 -23.76 -12.05
C PRO A 96 6.90 -23.25 -13.12
N ASN A 97 6.48 -22.29 -13.95
CA ASN A 97 7.29 -21.76 -15.04
C ASN A 97 7.97 -20.42 -14.69
N ARG A 98 7.86 -19.95 -13.42
CA ARG A 98 8.34 -18.64 -12.93
C ARG A 98 8.30 -17.61 -14.06
N THR A 99 7.09 -17.20 -14.46
CA THR A 99 6.93 -16.03 -15.32
C THR A 99 7.79 -14.91 -14.74
N GLN A 100 8.74 -14.45 -15.56
CA GLN A 100 10.01 -13.88 -15.11
C GLN A 100 9.80 -12.91 -13.94
N ASP A 101 10.43 -13.23 -12.80
CA ASP A 101 10.64 -12.28 -11.71
C ASP A 101 11.33 -11.05 -12.31
N SER A 102 10.54 -10.04 -12.68
CA SER A 102 11.03 -8.80 -13.24
C SER A 102 11.67 -8.07 -12.06
N ALA A 103 12.96 -8.35 -11.86
CA ALA A 103 13.78 -8.00 -10.71
C ALA A 103 13.24 -8.56 -9.38
N LYS A 104 13.97 -9.53 -8.79
CA LYS A 104 13.85 -9.77 -7.34
C LYS A 104 13.96 -8.42 -6.63
N PRO A 105 12.96 -8.01 -5.82
CA PRO A 105 13.17 -6.92 -4.88
C PRO A 105 14.41 -7.28 -4.07
N GLN A 106 15.33 -6.34 -3.87
CA GLN A 106 16.41 -6.56 -2.90
C GLN A 106 15.75 -6.95 -1.58
N ALA A 107 16.18 -8.08 -1.00
CA ALA A 107 15.52 -8.82 0.09
C ALA A 107 15.28 -8.03 1.40
N ASN A 108 15.55 -6.72 1.41
CA ASN A 108 15.56 -5.84 2.57
C ASN A 108 14.58 -4.67 2.45
N GLN A 109 13.81 -4.56 1.36
CA GLN A 109 12.77 -3.53 1.22
C GLN A 109 11.39 -4.17 1.29
N SER A 110 10.64 -3.83 2.34
CA SER A 110 9.20 -4.08 2.41
C SER A 110 8.57 -3.54 1.13
N GLU A 111 7.92 -4.41 0.35
CA GLU A 111 7.23 -4.00 -0.88
C GLU A 111 6.00 -3.14 -0.57
N MET A 112 5.57 -3.16 0.70
CA MET A 112 4.55 -2.28 1.27
C MET A 112 5.20 -1.05 1.89
N GLY A 113 4.72 0.14 1.52
CA GLY A 113 5.21 1.39 2.07
C GLY A 113 4.21 2.53 1.92
N TRP A 114 4.63 3.69 2.39
CA TRP A 114 3.92 4.96 2.19
C TRP A 114 4.57 5.72 1.04
N THR A 115 3.77 6.42 0.26
CA THR A 115 4.23 7.36 -0.77
C THR A 115 3.41 8.63 -0.71
N VAL A 116 3.99 9.76 -1.14
CA VAL A 116 3.27 11.03 -1.22
C VAL A 116 3.06 11.42 -2.68
N ASP A 117 1.80 11.61 -3.07
CA ASP A 117 1.41 12.19 -4.36
C ASP A 117 1.24 13.71 -4.16
N VAL A 118 2.25 14.47 -4.57
CA VAL A 118 2.28 15.92 -4.42
C VAL A 118 1.28 16.60 -5.36
N ALA A 119 1.07 16.05 -6.56
CA ALA A 119 0.16 16.62 -7.55
C ALA A 119 -1.30 16.55 -7.07
N ARG A 120 -1.68 15.42 -6.46
CA ARG A 120 -3.03 15.24 -5.88
C ARG A 120 -3.13 15.63 -4.42
N GLN A 121 -2.04 16.09 -3.81
CA GLN A 121 -1.96 16.49 -2.41
C GLN A 121 -2.43 15.36 -1.47
N ARG A 122 -1.94 14.13 -1.66
CA ARG A 122 -2.44 12.94 -0.95
C ARG A 122 -1.32 12.04 -0.47
N LEU A 123 -1.55 11.45 0.70
CA LEU A 123 -0.79 10.31 1.20
C LEU A 123 -1.37 9.03 0.59
N CYS A 124 -0.51 8.19 0.04
CA CYS A 124 -0.87 6.93 -0.58
C CYS A 124 -0.14 5.79 0.12
N HIS A 125 -0.78 4.62 0.14
CA HIS A 125 -0.06 3.39 0.34
C HIS A 125 0.46 2.91 -1.01
N CYS A 126 1.66 2.36 -1.02
CA CYS A 126 2.22 1.68 -2.18
C CYS A 126 2.45 0.21 -1.81
N PHE A 127 2.03 -0.69 -2.69
CA PHE A 127 2.42 -2.09 -2.64
C PHE A 127 2.74 -2.57 -4.05
N ARG A 128 3.98 -3.04 -4.26
CA ARG A 128 4.47 -3.50 -5.57
C ARG A 128 4.21 -2.50 -6.70
N GLY A 129 4.45 -1.21 -6.43
CA GLY A 129 4.26 -0.12 -7.39
C GLY A 129 2.80 0.31 -7.60
N ILE A 130 1.83 -0.39 -7.02
CA ILE A 130 0.43 0.04 -7.03
C ILE A 130 0.23 1.02 -5.90
N GLN A 131 -0.24 2.22 -6.25
CA GLN A 131 -0.60 3.24 -5.29
C GLN A 131 -2.11 3.30 -5.11
N TRP A 132 -2.56 3.39 -3.86
CA TRP A 132 -3.94 3.73 -3.54
C TRP A 132 -4.00 4.81 -2.47
N PRO A 133 -5.07 5.62 -2.44
CA PRO A 133 -5.24 6.64 -1.43
C PRO A 133 -5.23 6.02 -0.03
N SER A 134 -4.50 6.64 0.90
CA SER A 134 -4.60 6.27 2.30
C SER A 134 -6.03 6.49 2.81
N PRO A 135 -6.62 5.54 3.56
CA PRO A 135 -7.83 5.82 4.32
C PRO A 135 -7.56 6.81 5.46
N THR A 136 -6.31 7.02 5.84
CA THR A 136 -5.93 7.96 6.88
C THR A 136 -6.07 9.39 6.39
N ILE A 137 -7.00 10.12 7.01
CA ILE A 137 -7.20 11.55 6.77
C ILE A 137 -6.41 12.32 7.83
N LEU A 138 -5.31 12.95 7.41
CA LEU A 138 -4.59 13.89 8.26
C LEU A 138 -5.39 15.19 8.39
N ARG A 139 -5.30 15.84 9.56
CA ARG A 139 -5.83 17.19 9.74
C ARG A 139 -5.10 18.19 8.82
N PRO A 140 -5.66 19.39 8.57
CA PRO A 140 -5.07 20.35 7.64
C PRO A 140 -3.60 20.69 7.93
N LEU A 141 -3.23 21.00 9.17
CA LEU A 141 -1.86 21.40 9.49
C LEU A 141 -0.82 20.26 9.32
N PRO A 142 -1.02 19.04 9.86
CA PRO A 142 -0.11 17.93 9.57
C PRO A 142 -0.05 17.58 8.08
N HIS A 143 -1.17 17.70 7.37
CA HIS A 143 -1.22 17.49 5.93
C HIS A 143 -0.37 18.53 5.19
N THR A 144 -0.53 19.82 5.47
CA THR A 144 0.29 20.92 4.91
C THR A 144 1.76 20.69 5.17
N LEU A 145 2.13 20.35 6.41
CA LEU A 145 3.51 20.02 6.79
C LEU A 145 4.08 18.89 5.92
N LEU A 146 3.34 17.79 5.80
CA LEU A 146 3.75 16.63 5.00
C LEU A 146 3.90 16.98 3.52
N MET A 147 2.98 17.76 2.94
CA MET A 147 3.03 18.17 1.54
C MET A 147 4.22 19.09 1.26
N PHE A 148 4.51 20.03 2.17
CA PHE A 148 5.69 20.88 2.07
C PHE A 148 6.98 20.05 2.09
N MET A 149 7.09 19.09 3.00
CA MET A 149 8.24 18.19 3.05
C MET A 149 8.40 17.38 1.76
N ALA A 150 7.30 16.88 1.20
CA ALA A 150 7.31 16.14 -0.05
C ALA A 150 7.73 17.02 -1.25
N GLN A 151 7.25 18.27 -1.30
CA GLN A 151 7.67 19.24 -2.32
C GLN A 151 9.16 19.57 -2.23
N LYS A 152 9.72 19.71 -1.02
CA LYS A 152 11.16 19.91 -0.82
C LYS A 152 11.98 18.71 -1.28
N ASN A 153 11.55 17.48 -0.97
CA ASN A 153 12.18 16.26 -1.49
C ASN A 153 12.14 16.23 -3.03
N LEU A 154 11.04 16.65 -3.63
CA LEU A 154 10.90 16.66 -5.09
C LEU A 154 11.81 17.72 -5.76
N ALA A 155 12.04 18.84 -5.10
CA ALA A 155 12.89 19.91 -5.61
C ALA A 155 14.39 19.64 -5.42
N THR A 156 14.77 19.00 -4.31
CA THR A 156 16.18 18.91 -3.87
C THR A 156 16.74 17.49 -3.93
N GLY A 157 15.88 16.47 -3.90
CA GLY A 157 16.24 15.06 -3.86
C GLY A 157 15.55 14.31 -2.71
N PRO A 158 15.48 12.97 -2.80
CA PRO A 158 14.90 12.16 -1.72
C PRO A 158 15.66 12.37 -0.41
N GLU A 159 14.96 12.20 0.71
CA GLU A 159 15.52 12.31 2.06
C GLU A 159 16.20 13.67 2.36
N THR A 160 15.66 14.76 1.82
CA THR A 160 16.15 16.12 2.09
C THR A 160 15.92 16.47 3.57
N LEU A 161 16.96 16.97 4.23
CA LEU A 161 16.86 17.55 5.57
C LEU A 161 16.22 18.94 5.48
N ILE A 162 15.13 19.14 6.21
CA ILE A 162 14.42 20.41 6.28
C ILE A 162 14.52 20.95 7.70
N LEU A 163 14.94 22.21 7.81
CA LEU A 163 15.14 22.88 9.10
C LEU A 163 13.81 23.13 9.80
N ARG A 164 13.83 23.20 11.12
CA ARG A 164 12.63 23.45 11.93
C ARG A 164 11.97 24.78 11.61
N GLU A 165 12.78 25.82 11.43
CA GLU A 165 12.31 27.16 11.09
C GLU A 165 11.57 27.17 9.76
N ASP A 166 12.11 26.50 8.74
CA ASP A 166 11.44 26.37 7.43
C ASP A 166 10.09 25.65 7.54
N LEU A 167 10.01 24.60 8.37
CA LEU A 167 8.75 23.86 8.59
C LEU A 167 7.73 24.69 9.35
N ILE A 168 8.17 25.45 10.35
CA ILE A 168 7.31 26.35 11.11
C ILE A 168 6.76 27.44 10.19
N GLN A 169 7.65 28.09 9.42
CA GLN A 169 7.28 29.12 8.46
C GLN A 169 6.30 28.60 7.41
N ALA A 170 6.51 27.38 6.90
CA ALA A 170 5.64 26.79 5.89
C ALA A 170 4.22 26.49 6.39
N VAL A 171 4.07 26.18 7.68
CA VAL A 171 2.76 25.78 8.25
C VAL A 171 2.02 26.96 8.87
N TRP A 172 2.74 27.87 9.53
CA TRP A 172 2.14 28.95 10.34
C TRP A 172 2.62 30.36 9.95
N GLY A 173 3.61 30.50 9.07
CA GLY A 173 4.36 31.75 8.94
C GLY A 173 5.10 32.07 10.24
N ASP A 174 4.99 33.32 10.71
CA ASP A 174 5.78 33.82 11.85
C ASP A 174 5.23 33.41 13.23
N GLY A 175 4.13 32.64 13.28
CA GLY A 175 3.36 32.40 14.51
C GLY A 175 3.54 31.03 15.19
N GLY A 176 4.24 30.07 14.59
CA GLY A 176 4.33 28.71 15.11
C GLY A 176 5.49 28.48 16.09
N SER A 177 5.37 27.45 16.92
CA SER A 177 6.42 27.04 17.87
C SER A 177 6.98 25.63 17.58
N GLU A 178 8.19 25.35 18.09
CA GLU A 178 8.79 24.01 18.00
C GLU A 178 7.92 22.94 18.70
N THR A 179 7.25 23.31 19.80
CA THR A 179 6.33 22.43 20.53
C THR A 179 5.15 22.00 19.65
N GLU A 180 4.58 22.93 18.87
CA GLU A 180 3.48 22.63 17.95
C GLU A 180 3.95 21.80 16.77
N LEU A 181 5.13 22.10 16.20
CA LEU A 181 5.75 21.28 15.17
C LEU A 181 5.93 19.83 15.65
N ASN A 182 6.45 19.63 16.86
CA ASN A 182 6.63 18.30 17.44
C ASN A 182 5.30 17.54 17.60
N LYS A 183 4.21 18.24 17.94
CA LYS A 183 2.87 17.65 18.00
C LYS A 183 2.39 17.20 16.62
N LEU A 184 2.59 18.02 15.57
CA LEU A 184 2.23 17.65 14.19
C LEU A 184 3.03 16.43 13.71
N ILE A 185 4.34 16.40 13.96
CA ILE A 185 5.19 15.26 13.58
C ILE A 185 4.74 13.98 14.28
N LYS A 186 4.40 14.07 15.57
CA LYS A 186 3.85 12.94 16.32
C LYS A 186 2.52 12.48 15.71
N GLU A 187 1.61 13.39 15.38
CA GLU A 187 0.35 13.06 14.75
C GLU A 187 0.55 12.34 13.41
N ILE A 188 1.47 12.80 12.55
CA ILE A 188 1.79 12.11 11.30
C ILE A 188 2.31 10.70 11.59
N ARG A 189 3.20 10.52 12.56
CA ARG A 189 3.75 9.21 12.92
C ARG A 189 2.69 8.26 13.46
N ASP A 190 1.80 8.75 14.33
CA ASP A 190 0.71 7.97 14.92
C ASP A 190 -0.32 7.56 13.85
N ALA A 191 -0.53 8.42 12.85
CA ALA A 191 -1.42 8.19 11.71
C ALA A 191 -0.81 7.27 10.62
N THR A 192 0.51 7.12 10.63
CA THR A 192 1.27 6.38 9.61
C THR A 192 2.21 5.35 10.24
N THR A 193 3.37 5.09 9.66
CA THR A 193 4.44 4.33 10.32
C THR A 193 5.48 5.29 10.89
N SER A 194 5.99 5.00 12.09
CA SER A 194 6.98 5.84 12.77
C SER A 194 8.26 6.12 11.95
N SER A 195 8.55 5.27 10.96
CA SER A 195 9.68 5.38 10.03
C SER A 195 9.52 6.45 8.93
N LEU A 196 8.32 7.01 8.73
CA LEU A 196 8.03 7.93 7.62
C LEU A 196 8.81 9.25 7.73
N ILE A 197 9.02 9.73 8.96
CA ILE A 197 9.79 10.95 9.24
C ILE A 197 10.93 10.62 10.19
N GLU A 198 12.17 10.86 9.78
CA GLU A 198 13.34 10.82 10.66
C GLU A 198 13.56 12.19 11.31
N THR A 199 13.87 12.19 12.62
CA THR A 199 14.29 13.41 13.34
C THR A 199 15.81 13.51 13.39
N ARG A 200 16.36 14.63 12.94
CA ARG A 200 17.75 15.03 13.23
C ARG A 200 17.73 15.98 14.42
N LYS A 201 18.07 15.45 15.60
CA LYS A 201 17.95 16.16 16.90
C LYS A 201 18.66 17.51 16.85
N GLY A 202 17.94 18.57 17.24
CA GLY A 202 18.45 19.94 17.27
C GLY A 202 18.35 20.67 15.94
N ILE A 203 18.14 19.96 14.82
CA ILE A 203 18.29 20.53 13.47
C ILE A 203 16.96 20.56 12.72
N GLY A 204 16.31 19.40 12.55
CA GLY A 204 15.23 19.30 11.58
C GLY A 204 14.69 17.89 11.38
N TYR A 205 14.03 17.70 10.25
CA TYR A 205 13.34 16.47 9.89
C TYR A 205 13.63 16.06 8.46
N ILE A 206 13.62 14.75 8.22
CA ILE A 206 13.80 14.14 6.90
C ILE A 206 12.56 13.29 6.61
N LEU A 207 11.94 13.50 5.45
CA LEU A 207 10.85 12.66 4.95
C LEU A 207 11.42 11.46 4.18
N LYS A 208 11.21 10.24 4.70
CA LYS A 208 11.77 8.98 4.18
C LYS A 208 10.76 8.16 3.38
N VAL A 209 10.02 8.82 2.50
CA VAL A 209 9.08 8.14 1.61
C VAL A 209 9.28 8.58 0.18
N PRO A 210 9.09 7.67 -0.80
CA PRO A 210 9.06 8.06 -2.20
C PRO A 210 8.00 9.13 -2.45
N VAL A 211 8.38 10.14 -3.22
CA VAL A 211 7.51 11.22 -3.65
C VAL A 211 7.27 11.06 -5.14
N CYS A 212 6.01 11.03 -5.55
CA CYS A 212 5.65 10.87 -6.95
C CYS A 212 5.10 12.17 -7.54
N ARG A 213 5.65 12.57 -8.69
CA ARG A 213 4.95 13.42 -9.66
C ARG A 213 4.17 12.47 -10.55
N GLN A 214 2.87 12.30 -10.32
CA GLN A 214 2.07 11.76 -11.41
C GLN A 214 1.87 12.88 -12.42
N GLU A 215 2.69 12.87 -13.47
CA GLU A 215 2.29 13.46 -14.75
C GLU A 215 1.18 12.55 -15.27
N ASN A 216 -0.03 13.08 -15.42
CA ASN A 216 -1.07 12.35 -16.13
C ASN A 216 -0.58 12.08 -17.56
N PRO A 217 -0.70 10.86 -18.10
CA PRO A 217 -0.72 10.67 -19.55
C PRO A 217 -1.95 11.37 -20.18
#